data_AF-A0A950WDV1-F1
#
_entry.id   AF-A0A950WDV1-F1
#
_cell.length_a   1.000
_cell.length_b   1.000
_cell.length_c   1.000
_cell.angle_alpha   90.00
_cell.angle_beta   90.00
_cell.angle_gamma   90.00
#
_symmetry.space_group_name_H-M   'P 1'
#
loop_
_entity.id
_entity.type
_entity.pdbx_description
1 polymer ?
#
loop_
_entity_poly.entity_id
_entity_poly.type
_entity_poly.pdbx_seq_one_letter_code
_entity_poly.pdbx_strand_id
1 'polypeptide(L)'
;MKVNLMYTRRTLLLGTGAMLAAGTGARAEPIMTDEGYYREPWFIESFLDLRDDVAAARERGKHFALIWELRGCPYCRETHLVNFARPDIAAFVSNKFDMLELNILGSRKVTDFD
;
A
#
# COMPACT_ATOMS: atom_id res chain seq x y z
N MET A 1 39.02 -52.32 -17.68
CA MET A 1 37.65 -52.56 -18.16
C MET A 1 37.01 -51.19 -18.39
N LYS A 2 36.81 -50.80 -19.65
CA LYS A 2 36.34 -49.47 -20.06
C LYS A 2 34.80 -49.47 -20.06
N VAL A 3 34.18 -48.49 -19.41
CA VAL A 3 32.78 -48.11 -19.71
C VAL A 3 32.78 -46.61 -19.97
N ASN A 4 32.74 -46.24 -21.25
CA ASN A 4 32.49 -44.89 -21.70
C ASN A 4 30.99 -44.64 -21.64
N LEU A 5 30.50 -43.88 -20.64
CA LEU A 5 29.14 -43.35 -20.67
C LEU A 5 29.18 -42.00 -21.39
N MET A 6 28.89 -42.05 -22.69
CA MET A 6 28.78 -40.92 -23.58
C MET A 6 27.52 -40.12 -23.22
N TYR A 7 27.66 -39.08 -22.38
CA TYR A 7 26.59 -38.10 -22.15
C TYR A 7 26.45 -37.23 -23.40
N THR A 8 25.65 -37.70 -24.36
CA THR A 8 25.26 -36.92 -25.53
C THR A 8 24.36 -35.75 -25.09
N ARG A 9 24.72 -34.54 -25.53
CA ARG A 9 24.08 -33.23 -25.26
C ARG A 9 22.58 -33.10 -25.63
N ARG A 10 21.87 -34.18 -25.99
CA ARG A 10 20.56 -34.12 -26.64
C ARG A 10 19.36 -34.57 -25.80
N THR A 11 19.54 -34.91 -24.52
CA THR A 11 18.45 -35.50 -23.73
C THR A 11 18.09 -34.71 -22.48
N LEU A 12 18.11 -33.38 -22.57
CA LEU A 12 17.66 -32.49 -21.48
C LEU A 12 16.49 -31.59 -21.92
N LEU A 13 15.49 -32.19 -22.54
CA LEU A 13 14.21 -31.54 -22.83
C LEU A 13 13.15 -32.52 -22.38
N LEU A 14 12.58 -32.31 -21.18
CA LEU A 14 11.28 -32.79 -20.68
C LEU A 14 11.33 -32.81 -19.15
N GLY A 15 10.93 -31.70 -18.51
CA GLY A 15 10.64 -31.71 -17.08
C GLY A 15 11.16 -30.52 -16.30
N THR A 16 10.51 -29.37 -16.43
CA THR A 16 10.34 -28.46 -15.28
C THR A 16 8.92 -27.92 -15.35
N GLY A 17 8.13 -28.35 -14.37
CA GLY A 17 6.71 -28.11 -14.26
C GLY A 17 6.36 -26.63 -14.08
N ALA A 18 5.10 -26.36 -14.36
CA ALA A 18 4.43 -25.10 -14.17
C ALA A 18 4.85 -24.41 -12.86
N MET A 19 5.54 -23.29 -13.01
CA MET A 19 5.77 -22.33 -11.94
C MET A 19 4.44 -21.59 -11.74
N LEU A 20 3.55 -22.17 -10.94
CA LEU A 20 2.46 -21.43 -10.31
C LEU A 20 3.12 -20.33 -9.49
N ALA A 21 3.20 -19.13 -10.05
CA ALA A 21 3.51 -17.93 -9.30
C ALA A 21 2.40 -17.76 -8.27
N ALA A 22 2.58 -18.35 -7.09
CA ALA A 22 1.84 -17.97 -5.91
C ALA A 22 2.14 -16.48 -5.71
N GLY A 23 1.18 -15.63 -6.08
CA GLY A 23 1.26 -14.20 -5.89
C GLY A 23 1.30 -13.91 -4.39
N THR A 24 2.49 -13.95 -3.81
CA THR A 24 2.77 -13.23 -2.57
C THR A 24 2.80 -11.77 -2.97
N GLY A 25 1.61 -11.15 -3.04
CA GLY A 25 1.50 -9.71 -3.22
C GLY A 25 2.39 -9.06 -2.17
N ALA A 26 3.41 -8.34 -2.64
CA ALA A 26 4.30 -7.60 -1.76
C ALA A 26 3.42 -6.73 -0.87
N ARG A 27 3.49 -6.95 0.45
CA ARG A 27 2.76 -6.13 1.41
C ARG A 27 3.51 -4.82 1.50
N ALA A 28 2.83 -3.74 1.18
CA ALA A 28 3.37 -2.42 1.38
C ALA A 28 3.11 -2.11 2.87
N GLU A 29 4.15 -2.31 3.70
CA GLU A 29 4.08 -2.07 5.15
C GLU A 29 3.94 -0.56 5.43
N PRO A 30 3.28 -0.18 6.54
CA PRO A 30 3.19 1.21 6.92
C PRO A 30 4.56 1.79 7.24
N ILE A 31 4.76 3.05 6.86
CA ILE A 31 5.99 3.80 7.07
C ILE A 31 5.82 4.66 8.32
N MET A 32 6.78 4.62 9.25
CA MET A 32 6.85 5.62 10.32
C MET A 32 7.38 6.92 9.73
N THR A 33 6.60 7.99 9.81
CA THR A 33 7.00 9.32 9.35
C THR A 33 8.00 9.96 10.30
N ASP A 34 8.75 10.95 9.81
CA ASP A 34 9.64 11.77 10.65
C ASP A 34 8.87 12.54 11.73
N GLU A 35 7.57 12.76 11.51
CA GLU A 35 6.67 13.37 12.49
C GLU A 35 6.21 12.38 13.59
N GLY A 36 6.52 11.09 13.48
CA GLY A 36 6.30 10.09 14.53
C GLY A 36 4.90 9.47 14.56
N TYR A 37 4.26 9.38 13.40
CA TYR A 37 3.02 8.61 13.17
C TYR A 37 3.19 7.67 11.97
N TYR A 38 2.28 6.72 11.78
CA TYR A 38 2.33 5.76 10.68
C TYR A 38 1.61 6.31 9.45
N ARG A 39 2.09 5.95 8.26
CA ARG A 39 1.46 6.26 6.96
C ARG A 39 1.38 5.00 6.12
N GLU A 40 0.22 4.75 5.52
CA GLU A 40 0.11 3.69 4.52
C GLU A 40 0.63 4.15 3.15
N PRO A 41 1.32 3.30 2.39
CA PRO A 41 1.89 3.65 1.10
C PRO A 41 0.84 3.94 0.00
N TRP A 42 -0.43 3.63 0.25
CA TRP A 42 -1.55 3.92 -0.64
C TRP A 42 -2.32 5.20 -0.25
N PHE A 43 -1.87 5.94 0.76
CA PHE A 43 -2.37 7.29 1.01
C PHE A 43 -1.96 8.23 -0.12
N ILE A 44 -2.79 9.23 -0.39
CA ILE A 44 -2.52 10.21 -1.44
C ILE A 44 -1.62 11.33 -0.94
N GLU A 45 -0.84 11.89 -1.84
CA GLU A 45 -0.24 13.21 -1.68
C GLU A 45 -1.22 14.26 -2.20
N SER A 46 -1.34 15.36 -1.47
CA SER A 46 -2.29 16.43 -1.74
C SER A 46 -1.60 17.80 -1.63
N PHE A 47 -2.04 18.75 -2.46
CA PHE A 47 -1.67 20.16 -2.34
C PHE A 47 -2.44 20.89 -1.24
N LEU A 48 -3.29 20.16 -0.50
CA LEU A 48 -4.11 20.59 0.62
C LEU A 48 -5.18 21.62 0.24
N ASP A 49 -5.66 21.54 -1.00
CA ASP A 49 -6.95 22.11 -1.41
C ASP A 49 -7.98 20.99 -1.42
N LEU A 50 -8.87 20.99 -0.42
CA LEU A 50 -9.78 19.88 -0.21
C LEU A 50 -10.86 19.79 -1.29
N ARG A 51 -11.21 20.90 -1.96
CA ARG A 51 -12.17 20.87 -3.08
C ARG A 51 -11.57 20.14 -4.27
N ASP A 52 -10.33 20.45 -4.59
CA ASP A 52 -9.60 19.78 -5.68
C ASP A 52 -9.39 18.29 -5.37
N ASP A 53 -9.06 17.94 -4.12
CA ASP A 53 -8.92 16.54 -3.71
C ASP A 53 -10.23 15.74 -3.87
N VAL A 54 -11.36 16.33 -3.48
CA VAL A 54 -12.69 15.72 -3.66
C VAL A 54 -13.02 15.55 -5.14
N ALA A 55 -12.74 16.56 -5.97
CA ALA A 55 -12.97 16.48 -7.41
C ALA A 55 -12.12 15.36 -8.04
N ALA A 56 -10.82 15.31 -7.71
CA ALA A 56 -9.90 14.31 -8.21
C ALA A 56 -10.29 12.88 -7.74
N ALA A 57 -10.74 12.71 -6.50
CA ALA A 57 -11.25 11.43 -6.02
C ALA A 57 -12.50 10.98 -6.81
N ARG A 58 -13.41 11.90 -7.09
CA ARG A 58 -14.62 11.64 -7.90
C ARG A 58 -14.28 11.23 -9.33
N GLU A 59 -13.30 11.87 -9.96
CA GLU A 59 -12.82 11.49 -11.30
C GLU A 59 -12.28 10.05 -11.34
N ARG A 60 -11.64 9.62 -10.26
CA ARG A 60 -11.17 8.24 -10.08
C ARG A 60 -12.27 7.26 -9.63
N GLY A 61 -13.51 7.73 -9.45
CA GLY A 61 -14.63 6.91 -8.98
C GLY A 61 -14.53 6.51 -7.50
N LYS A 62 -13.81 7.29 -6.69
CA LYS A 62 -13.57 7.06 -5.26
C LYS A 62 -14.23 8.13 -4.38
N HIS A 63 -14.34 7.83 -3.10
CA HIS A 63 -14.61 8.80 -2.06
C HIS A 63 -13.32 9.46 -1.58
N PHE A 64 -13.40 10.69 -1.09
CA PHE A 64 -12.28 11.33 -0.39
C PHE A 64 -12.45 11.13 1.12
N ALA A 65 -11.37 10.78 1.83
CA ALA A 65 -11.39 10.59 3.27
C ALA A 65 -10.16 11.23 3.93
N LEU A 66 -10.39 11.87 5.07
CA LEU A 66 -9.34 12.40 5.94
C LEU A 66 -9.15 11.48 7.15
N ILE A 67 -7.90 11.16 7.48
CA ILE A 67 -7.52 10.55 8.75
C ILE A 67 -6.69 11.55 9.57
N TRP A 68 -7.11 11.77 10.82
CA TRP A 68 -6.42 12.67 11.74
C TRP A 68 -5.41 11.88 12.57
N GLU A 69 -4.15 12.23 12.42
CA GLU A 69 -3.02 11.57 13.06
C GLU A 69 -2.44 12.42 14.21
N LEU A 70 -1.85 11.77 15.19
CA LEU A 70 -1.13 12.42 16.28
C LEU A 70 0.09 11.60 16.67
N ARG A 71 1.24 12.26 16.87
CA ARG A 71 2.46 11.62 17.37
C ARG A 71 2.17 10.85 18.65
N GLY A 72 2.53 9.57 18.65
CA GLY A 72 2.34 8.69 19.80
C GLY A 72 0.90 8.25 20.07
N CYS A 73 -0.04 8.48 19.14
CA CYS A 73 -1.41 8.00 19.25
C CYS A 73 -1.47 6.46 19.21
N PRO A 74 -1.90 5.79 20.31
CA PRO A 74 -1.90 4.33 20.37
C PRO A 74 -2.95 3.72 19.41
N TYR A 75 -4.11 4.35 19.26
CA TYR A 75 -5.16 3.86 18.37
C TYR A 75 -4.86 4.09 16.89
N CYS A 76 -4.14 5.16 16.56
CA CYS A 76 -3.68 5.39 15.20
C CYS A 76 -2.65 4.32 14.83
N ARG A 77 -1.68 4.05 15.72
CA ARG A 77 -0.76 2.90 15.59
C ARG A 77 -1.50 1.58 15.37
N GLU A 78 -2.53 1.28 16.17
CA GLU A 78 -3.31 0.04 16.00
C GLU A 78 -4.08 0.01 14.67
N THR A 79 -4.63 1.14 14.24
CA THR A 79 -5.32 1.24 12.94
C THR A 79 -4.39 0.85 11.80
N HIS A 80 -3.16 1.37 11.78
CA HIS A 80 -2.15 1.01 10.79
C HIS A 80 -1.66 -0.44 10.93
N LEU A 81 -1.20 -0.83 12.12
CA LEU A 81 -0.51 -2.11 12.32
C LEU A 81 -1.42 -3.33 12.46
N VAL A 82 -2.73 -3.13 12.69
CA VAL A 82 -3.69 -4.21 12.88
C VAL A 82 -4.80 -4.15 11.83
N ASN A 83 -5.46 -3.00 11.66
CA ASN A 83 -6.61 -2.91 10.77
C ASN A 83 -6.17 -2.82 9.31
N PHE A 84 -5.28 -1.88 8.96
CA PHE A 84 -4.74 -1.73 7.60
C PHE A 84 -3.71 -2.81 7.25
N ALA A 85 -3.12 -3.48 8.23
CA ALA A 85 -2.32 -4.68 7.98
C ALA A 85 -3.14 -5.86 7.39
N ARG A 86 -4.47 -5.84 7.53
CA ARG A 86 -5.35 -6.86 6.94
C ARG A 86 -5.56 -6.60 5.45
N PRO A 87 -5.23 -7.56 4.55
CA PRO A 87 -5.30 -7.34 3.11
C PRO A 87 -6.70 -7.02 2.58
N ASP A 88 -7.75 -7.62 3.16
CA ASP A 88 -9.14 -7.36 2.79
C ASP A 88 -9.55 -5.92 3.11
N ILE A 89 -9.10 -5.39 4.24
CA ILE A 89 -9.36 -4.00 4.65
C ILE A 89 -8.54 -3.03 3.82
N ALA A 90 -7.23 -3.24 3.69
CA ALA A 90 -6.37 -2.37 2.88
C ALA A 90 -6.87 -2.28 1.44
N ALA A 91 -7.19 -3.42 0.82
CA ALA A 91 -7.72 -3.44 -0.53
C ALA A 91 -9.09 -2.77 -0.64
N PHE A 92 -9.97 -2.95 0.34
CA PHE A 92 -11.25 -2.24 0.35
C PHE A 92 -11.04 -0.72 0.43
N VAL A 93 -10.21 -0.26 1.37
CA VAL A 93 -10.00 1.17 1.59
C VAL A 93 -9.30 1.80 0.38
N SER A 94 -8.18 1.23 -0.08
CA SER A 94 -7.42 1.78 -1.20
C SER A 94 -8.21 1.81 -2.51
N ASN A 95 -9.13 0.86 -2.72
CA ASN A 95 -9.98 0.82 -3.93
C ASN A 95 -11.19 1.76 -3.86
N LYS A 96 -11.64 2.13 -2.66
CA LYS A 96 -12.85 2.94 -2.47
C LYS A 96 -12.59 4.37 -2.07
N PHE A 97 -11.41 4.64 -1.50
CA PHE A 97 -11.06 5.94 -0.95
C PHE A 97 -9.73 6.42 -1.49
N ASP A 98 -9.65 7.73 -1.69
CA ASP A 98 -8.40 8.45 -1.67
C ASP A 98 -8.25 9.06 -0.28
N MET A 99 -7.29 8.53 0.46
CA MET A 99 -7.13 8.78 1.88
C MET A 99 -5.96 9.73 2.10
N LEU A 100 -6.24 10.87 2.74
CA LEU A 100 -5.25 11.87 3.11
C LEU A 100 -5.10 11.89 4.63
N GLU A 101 -3.85 11.81 5.10
CA GLU A 101 -3.54 12.02 6.51
C GLU A 101 -3.22 13.49 6.81
N LEU A 102 -3.70 13.96 7.96
CA LEU A 102 -3.37 15.27 8.52
C LEU A 102 -3.01 15.12 9.99
N ASN A 103 -1.94 15.76 10.45
CA ASN A 103 -1.69 15.82 11.90
C ASN A 103 -2.67 16.79 12.57
N ILE A 104 -3.22 16.38 13.71
CA ILE A 104 -4.22 17.16 14.45
C ILE A 104 -3.64 18.45 15.08
N LEU A 105 -2.31 18.53 15.25
CA LEU A 105 -1.65 19.71 15.80
C LEU A 105 -1.53 20.86 14.78
N GLY A 106 -1.79 20.60 13.50
CA GLY A 106 -1.80 21.62 12.45
C GLY A 106 -0.41 22.12 12.04
N SER A 107 0.40 21.27 11.41
CA SER A 107 1.70 21.68 10.86
C SER A 107 1.66 22.25 9.42
N ARG A 108 0.54 22.06 8.70
CA ARG A 108 0.37 22.46 7.29
C ARG A 108 -0.88 23.30 7.09
N LYS A 109 -0.82 24.28 6.18
CA LYS A 109 -1.99 25.07 5.78
C LYS A 109 -2.89 24.24 4.87
N VAL A 110 -4.19 24.27 5.13
CA VAL A 110 -5.23 23.59 4.36
C VAL A 110 -6.26 24.62 3.90
N THR A 111 -6.64 24.58 2.62
CA THR A 111 -7.81 25.30 2.08
C THR A 111 -8.98 24.33 2.13
N ASP A 112 -10.02 24.67 2.88
CA ASP A 112 -11.15 23.78 3.10
C ASP A 112 -12.26 23.96 2.03
N PHE A 113 -13.52 23.91 2.44
CA PHE A 113 -14.69 23.95 1.55
C PHE A 113 -15.49 25.24 1.67
N ASP A 114 -14.96 26.31 2.28
CA ASP A 114 -15.56 27.65 2.27
C ASP A 114 -14.95 28.61 1.22
#